data_AF-A0A6G0S8L0-F1
#
_entry.id   AF-A0A6G0S8L0-F1
#
_cell.length_a   1.000
_cell.length_b   1.000
_cell.length_c   1.000
_cell.angle_alpha   90.00
_cell.angle_beta   90.00
_cell.angle_gamma   90.00
#
_symmetry.space_group_name_H-M   'P 1'
#
loop_
_entity.id
_entity.type
_entity.pdbx_description
1 polymer ?
#
loop_
_entity_poly.entity_id
_entity_poly.type
_entity_poly.pdbx_seq_one_letter_code
_entity_poly.pdbx_strand_id
1 'polypeptide(L)'
;MQGDPKQGALQICMKYLSKNGCTGIGEPGKCISSKRAHFRPSELPDVVKDYIVKKFGDLAHEFADLRILGSRLHIHYQRNFLFHLSRRHLLE
;
A
#
# COMPACT_ATOMS: atom_id res chain seq x y z
N MET A 1 -20.59 0.95 -4.70
CA MET A 1 -19.18 0.58 -4.96
C MET A 1 -18.32 1.73 -4.44
N GLN A 2 -17.47 1.52 -3.44
CA GLN A 2 -16.56 2.57 -2.96
C GLN A 2 -15.54 2.85 -4.07
N GLY A 3 -15.56 4.07 -4.60
CA GLY A 3 -14.67 4.50 -5.68
C GLY A 3 -13.25 4.75 -5.19
N ASP A 4 -12.29 4.68 -6.10
CA ASP A 4 -10.92 5.12 -5.84
C ASP A 4 -10.89 6.58 -5.36
N PRO A 5 -9.97 6.94 -4.44
CA PRO A 5 -9.74 8.34 -4.08
C PRO A 5 -9.43 9.19 -5.31
N LYS A 6 -10.00 10.40 -5.37
CA LYS A 6 -9.80 11.35 -6.49
C LYS A 6 -9.32 12.71 -5.99
N GLN A 7 -8.46 13.34 -6.79
CA GLN A 7 -8.07 14.74 -6.64
C GLN A 7 -8.64 15.51 -7.84
N GLY A 8 -9.76 16.21 -7.63
CA GLY A 8 -10.54 16.79 -8.71
C GLY A 8 -11.05 15.70 -9.67
N ALA A 9 -10.70 15.81 -10.95
CA ALA A 9 -11.05 14.82 -11.98
C ALA A 9 -10.08 13.63 -12.08
N LEU A 10 -8.96 13.65 -11.34
CA LEU A 10 -7.88 12.67 -11.47
C LEU A 10 -8.01 11.56 -10.43
N GLN A 11 -7.82 10.32 -10.85
CA GLN A 11 -7.78 9.16 -9.97
C GLN A 11 -6.44 9.05 -9.25
N ILE A 12 -6.40 8.42 -8.09
CA ILE A 12 -5.14 8.16 -7.42
C ILE A 12 -4.22 7.22 -8.22
N CYS A 13 -2.93 7.55 -8.30
CA CYS A 13 -1.94 6.64 -8.84
C CYS A 13 -1.60 5.55 -7.83
N MET A 14 -2.15 4.35 -8.02
CA MET A 14 -1.88 3.20 -7.15
C MET A 14 -0.38 2.78 -7.12
N LYS A 15 0.36 3.01 -8.21
CA LYS A 15 1.81 2.78 -8.26
C LYS A 15 2.59 3.82 -7.46
N TYR A 16 2.07 5.04 -7.32
CA TYR A 16 2.67 6.06 -6.45
C TYR A 16 2.60 5.65 -4.97
N LEU A 17 1.49 5.01 -4.56
CA LEU A 17 1.33 4.50 -3.20
C LEU A 17 2.16 3.25 -2.90
N SER A 18 2.70 2.58 -3.90
CA SER A 18 3.46 1.34 -3.69
C SER A 18 4.91 1.61 -3.31
N LYS A 19 5.57 0.60 -2.74
CA LYS A 19 7.01 0.62 -2.42
C LYS A 19 7.88 0.96 -3.64
N ASN A 20 7.46 0.56 -4.83
CA ASN A 20 8.19 0.86 -6.06
C ASN A 20 8.06 2.33 -6.48
N GLY A 21 7.04 3.02 -5.99
CA GLY A 21 6.74 4.40 -6.34
C GLY A 21 6.41 4.61 -7.82
N CYS A 22 5.96 5.82 -8.13
CA CYS A 22 5.82 6.29 -9.49
C CYS A 22 6.68 7.55 -9.66
N THR A 23 7.63 7.49 -10.58
CA THR A 23 8.55 8.61 -10.89
C THR A 23 7.85 9.80 -11.55
N GLY A 24 6.58 9.64 -11.95
CA GLY A 24 5.82 10.70 -12.59
C GLY A 24 6.43 11.15 -13.91
N ILE A 25 6.11 12.38 -14.30
CA ILE A 25 6.74 13.08 -15.44
C ILE A 25 7.92 13.96 -15.01
N GLY A 26 8.57 13.65 -13.88
CA GLY A 26 9.60 14.49 -13.29
C GLY A 26 9.07 15.70 -12.50
N GLU A 27 7.74 15.88 -12.46
CA GLU A 27 7.09 16.92 -11.65
C GLU A 27 6.43 16.32 -10.39
N PRO A 28 6.59 16.96 -9.22
CA PRO A 28 5.94 16.51 -7.99
C PRO A 28 4.42 16.56 -8.16
N GLY A 29 3.72 15.56 -7.62
CA GLY A 29 2.26 15.49 -7.70
C GLY A 29 1.70 14.93 -9.03
N LYS A 30 2.52 14.74 -10.07
CA LYS A 30 2.04 14.32 -11.40
C LYS A 30 2.40 12.88 -11.72
N CYS A 31 1.41 12.12 -12.20
CA CYS A 31 1.62 10.81 -12.77
C CYS A 31 2.03 10.89 -14.24
N ILE A 32 2.67 9.85 -14.74
CA ILE A 32 2.91 9.64 -16.19
C ILE A 32 1.58 9.61 -16.95
N SER A 33 0.52 9.09 -16.33
CA SER A 33 -0.83 9.09 -16.90
C SER A 33 -1.54 10.39 -16.58
N SER A 34 -2.01 11.10 -17.61
CA SER A 34 -2.82 12.32 -17.49
C SER A 34 -4.16 12.14 -16.76
N LYS A 35 -4.59 10.90 -16.52
CA LYS A 35 -5.82 10.57 -15.78
C LYS A 35 -5.58 10.31 -14.30
N ARG A 36 -4.32 10.34 -13.85
CA ARG A 36 -3.93 9.98 -12.49
C ARG A 36 -3.10 11.09 -11.83
N ALA A 37 -3.23 11.21 -10.52
CA ALA A 37 -2.46 12.16 -9.71
C ALA A 37 -1.68 11.44 -8.61
N HIS A 38 -0.59 12.06 -8.17
CA HIS A 38 0.13 11.66 -6.97
C HIS A 38 -0.37 12.54 -5.82
N PHE A 39 -1.07 11.93 -4.88
CA PHE A 39 -1.50 12.59 -3.67
C PHE A 39 -1.65 11.56 -2.57
N ARG A 40 -1.54 12.03 -1.32
CA ARG A 40 -1.82 11.23 -0.14
C ARG A 40 -3.32 11.33 0.14
N PRO A 41 -4.09 10.24 0.01
CA PRO A 41 -5.50 10.27 0.38
C PRO A 41 -5.61 10.23 1.91
N SER A 42 -6.68 10.78 2.48
CA SER A 42 -6.95 10.64 3.93
C SER A 42 -7.34 9.22 4.30
N GLU A 43 -7.95 8.49 3.36
CA GLU A 43 -8.46 7.13 3.52
C GLU A 43 -8.13 6.30 2.30
N LEU A 44 -7.76 5.04 2.51
CA LEU A 44 -7.52 4.08 1.44
C LEU A 44 -8.36 2.81 1.69
N PRO A 45 -9.38 2.53 0.84
CA PRO A 45 -10.17 1.32 0.99
C PRO A 45 -9.31 0.05 0.92
N ASP A 46 -9.64 -0.96 1.74
CA ASP A 46 -8.87 -2.21 1.79
C ASP A 46 -8.76 -2.89 0.42
N VAL A 47 -9.79 -2.80 -0.43
CA VAL A 47 -9.78 -3.35 -1.79
C VAL A 47 -8.69 -2.70 -2.65
N VAL A 48 -8.49 -1.38 -2.52
CA VAL A 48 -7.44 -0.65 -3.26
C VAL A 48 -6.06 -1.05 -2.74
N LYS A 49 -5.93 -1.20 -1.43
CA LYS A 49 -4.68 -1.64 -0.80
C LYS A 49 -4.31 -3.07 -1.19
N ASP A 50 -5.25 -4.00 -1.18
CA ASP A 50 -5.04 -5.39 -1.64
C ASP A 50 -4.57 -5.40 -3.10
N TYR A 51 -5.21 -4.60 -3.96
CA TYR A 51 -4.78 -4.45 -5.34
C TYR A 51 -3.34 -3.93 -5.45
N ILE A 52 -2.96 -2.93 -4.62
CA ILE A 52 -1.59 -2.39 -4.62
C ILE A 52 -0.57 -3.46 -4.20
N VAL A 53 -0.84 -4.19 -3.13
CA VAL A 53 0.03 -5.29 -2.66
C VAL A 53 0.15 -6.35 -3.75
N LYS A 54 -0.98 -6.80 -4.31
CA LYS A 54 -1.02 -7.85 -5.32
C LYS A 54 -0.34 -7.47 -6.64
N LYS A 55 -0.41 -6.20 -7.06
CA LYS A 55 0.11 -5.75 -8.36
C LYS A 55 1.46 -5.05 -8.29
N PHE A 56 1.79 -4.43 -7.17
CA PHE A 56 2.97 -3.59 -7.00
C PHE A 56 3.83 -3.98 -5.80
N GLY A 57 3.53 -5.10 -5.13
CA GLY A 57 4.32 -5.72 -4.08
C GLY A 57 3.86 -5.33 -2.69
N ASP A 58 4.05 -4.07 -2.30
CA ASP A 58 3.64 -3.57 -0.98
C ASP A 58 3.38 -2.06 -1.04
N LEU A 59 2.81 -1.50 0.02
CA LEU A 59 2.60 -0.08 0.20
C LEU A 59 3.92 0.60 0.60
N ALA A 60 4.16 1.85 0.17
CA ALA A 60 5.33 2.59 0.63
C ALA A 60 5.24 2.87 2.13
N HIS A 61 6.39 2.95 2.81
CA HIS A 61 6.44 3.15 4.26
C HIS A 61 5.73 4.45 4.69
N GLU A 62 5.83 5.49 3.87
CA GLU A 62 5.18 6.79 4.10
C GLU A 62 3.65 6.70 4.14
N PHE A 63 3.05 5.65 3.57
CA PHE A 63 1.60 5.45 3.52
C PHE A 63 1.11 4.33 4.46
N ALA A 64 1.99 3.76 5.29
CA ALA A 64 1.66 2.62 6.15
C ALA A 64 0.52 2.89 7.15
N ASP A 65 0.30 4.15 7.49
CA ASP A 65 -0.77 4.66 8.35
C ASP A 65 -2.15 4.75 7.67
N LEU A 66 -2.21 4.75 6.32
CA LEU A 66 -3.48 4.73 5.57
C LEU A 66 -4.32 3.46 5.80
N ARG A 67 -3.81 2.54 6.61
CA ARG A 67 -4.46 1.28 7.01
C ARG A 67 -5.58 1.46 8.03
N ILE A 68 -5.77 2.65 8.62
CA ILE A 68 -6.51 2.77 9.89
C ILE A 68 -7.73 3.69 9.79
N LEU A 69 -8.69 3.39 8.92
CA LEU A 69 -10.07 3.85 9.12
C LEU A 69 -11.02 2.68 8.82
N GLY A 70 -11.10 1.73 9.76
CA GLY A 70 -12.08 0.64 9.67
C GLY A 70 -11.81 -0.66 10.43
N SER A 71 -10.66 -0.86 11.08
CA SER A 71 -10.38 -2.14 11.75
C SER A 71 -9.74 -1.97 13.12
N ARG A 72 -10.59 -1.76 14.12
CA ARG A 72 -10.39 -2.43 15.40
C ARG A 72 -10.48 -3.94 15.09
N LEU A 73 -9.33 -4.60 15.02
CA LEU A 73 -9.05 -5.99 14.58
C LEU A 73 -8.93 -6.21 13.05
N HIS A 74 -7.69 -6.32 12.57
CA HIS A 74 -7.21 -7.58 11.99
C HIS A 74 -5.67 -7.64 12.06
N ILE A 75 -5.21 -8.10 13.22
CA ILE A 75 -3.94 -8.79 13.41
C ILE A 75 -3.84 -9.88 12.34
N HIS A 76 -2.68 -10.08 11.68
CA HIS A 76 -2.28 -11.20 10.78
C HIS A 76 -1.59 -10.80 9.46
N TYR A 77 -0.74 -9.77 9.45
CA TYR A 77 0.21 -9.60 8.33
C TYR A 77 1.60 -9.14 8.76
N GLN A 78 2.12 -9.67 9.86
CA GLN A 78 3.56 -9.63 10.20
C GLN A 78 3.92 -10.76 11.16
N ARG A 79 3.96 -12.02 10.70
CA ARG A 79 4.66 -13.12 11.39
C ARG A 79 5.22 -14.12 10.39
N ASN A 80 6.10 -13.69 9.49
CA ASN A 80 6.95 -14.62 8.73
C ASN A 80 8.38 -14.10 8.56
N PHE A 81 8.87 -13.37 9.56
CA PHE A 81 10.28 -13.03 9.67
C PHE A 81 10.69 -13.30 11.12
N LEU A 82 11.65 -14.22 11.31
CA LEU A 82 12.24 -14.66 12.58
C LEU A 82 11.36 -15.60 13.45
N PHE A 83 11.72 -16.90 13.49
CA PHE A 83 11.59 -17.87 14.61
C PHE A 83 11.53 -19.37 14.20
N HIS A 84 12.06 -19.78 13.05
CA HIS A 84 12.33 -21.21 12.77
C HIS A 84 13.83 -21.55 12.68
N LEU A 85 14.67 -20.76 13.34
CA LEU A 85 16.11 -21.05 13.47
C LEU A 85 16.57 -21.08 14.94
N SER A 86 15.82 -21.73 15.84
CA SER A 86 16.34 -22.17 17.14
C SER A 86 15.32 -23.04 17.88
N ARG A 87 15.49 -24.37 17.83
CA ARG A 87 14.94 -25.43 18.73
C ARG A 87 14.48 -26.65 17.94
N ARG A 88 15.41 -27.58 17.69
CA ARG A 88 15.27 -29.04 17.86
C ARG A 88 16.55 -29.73 17.36
N HIS A 89 17.66 -29.36 18.01
CA HIS A 89 18.71 -30.31 18.31
C HIS A 89 18.53 -30.60 19.81
N LEU A 90 18.68 -31.87 20.21
CA LEU A 90 18.47 -32.50 21.53
C LEU A 90 17.04 -33.02 21.86
N LEU A 91 16.99 -34.34 22.11
CA LEU A 91 15.85 -35.25 22.38
C LEU A 91 15.14 -35.61 21.06
N GLU A 92 15.43 -36.73 20.39
CA GLU A 92 15.65 -38.11 20.88
C GLU A 92 16.84 -38.81 20.22
#